data_AF-A0A815NKZ8-F1
#
_entry.id   AF-A0A815NKZ8-F1
#
_cell.length_a   1.000
_cell.length_b   1.000
_cell.length_c   1.000
_cell.angle_alpha   90.00
_cell.angle_beta   90.00
_cell.angle_gamma   90.00
#
_symmetry.space_group_name_H-M   'P 1'
#
loop_
_entity.id
_entity.type
_entity.pdbx_description
1 polymer ?
#
loop_
_entity_poly.entity_id
_entity_poly.type
_entity_poly.pdbx_seq_one_letter_code
_entity_poly.pdbx_strand_id
1 'polypeptide(L)'
;MKVGEVFLPDDQDFKHFKNECTTDDGWTVCYDKSACRVATKKNTLSAFDVVRVQSEFNDISAELLYDVLHDSEFRSTWDTAMLEGADICTVQPNSDIGYYSS
;
A
#
# COMPACT_ATOMS: atom_id res chain seq x y z
N MET A 1 15.11 -7.11 -1.68
CA MET A 1 14.17 -7.78 -2.60
C MET A 1 14.89 -8.14 -3.89
N LYS A 2 14.81 -9.40 -4.34
CA LYS A 2 15.27 -9.79 -5.68
C LYS A 2 14.07 -9.81 -6.63
N VAL A 3 14.23 -9.22 -7.81
CA VAL A 3 13.17 -9.21 -8.82
C VAL A 3 12.96 -10.63 -9.34
N GLY A 4 11.71 -11.11 -9.33
CA GLY A 4 11.31 -12.42 -9.89
C GLY A 4 11.27 -13.59 -8.90
N GLU A 5 11.56 -13.37 -7.62
CA GLU A 5 11.41 -14.39 -6.58
C GLU A 5 10.14 -14.12 -5.75
N VAL A 6 9.35 -15.17 -5.48
CA VAL A 6 8.15 -15.12 -4.63
C VAL A 6 8.48 -15.72 -3.28
N PHE A 7 8.20 -15.00 -2.20
CA PHE A 7 8.40 -15.45 -0.84
C PHE A 7 7.30 -14.88 0.06
N LEU A 8 7.07 -15.56 1.19
CA LEU A 8 6.18 -15.05 2.24
C LEU A 8 6.90 -13.94 3.00
N PRO A 9 6.27 -12.77 3.19
CA PRO A 9 6.85 -11.69 3.97
C PRO A 9 7.14 -12.12 5.40
N ASP A 10 8.30 -11.75 5.92
CA ASP A 10 8.67 -11.97 7.33
C ASP A 10 8.69 -10.66 8.14
N ASP A 11 8.99 -10.78 9.44
CA ASP A 11 9.07 -9.62 10.35
C ASP A 11 10.04 -8.52 9.88
N GLN A 12 11.10 -8.89 9.15
CA GLN A 12 12.07 -7.93 8.62
C GLN A 12 11.45 -7.11 7.48
N ASP A 13 10.65 -7.74 6.61
CA ASP A 13 9.93 -7.06 5.54
C ASP A 13 8.93 -6.04 6.11
N PHE A 14 8.15 -6.43 7.13
CA PHE A 14 7.20 -5.52 7.78
C PHE A 14 7.89 -4.34 8.48
N LYS A 15 9.04 -4.59 9.15
CA LYS A 15 9.84 -3.52 9.77
C LYS A 15 10.39 -2.57 8.70
N HIS A 16 10.87 -3.11 7.58
CA HIS A 16 11.36 -2.31 6.47
C HIS A 16 10.24 -1.44 5.88
N PHE A 17 9.09 -2.03 5.55
CA PHE A 17 7.92 -1.30 5.06
C PHE A 17 7.49 -0.18 6.02
N LYS A 18 7.40 -0.48 7.32
CA LYS A 18 7.07 0.52 8.34
C LYS A 18 8.06 1.69 8.32
N ASN A 19 9.36 1.41 8.23
CA ASN A 19 10.39 2.46 8.17
C ASN A 19 10.26 3.32 6.90
N GLU A 20 9.95 2.72 5.75
CA GLU A 20 9.70 3.46 4.51
C GLU A 20 8.48 4.40 4.65
N CYS A 21 7.47 4.00 5.43
CA CYS A 21 6.30 4.82 5.71
C CYS A 21 6.56 5.94 6.73
N THR A 22 7.44 5.73 7.73
CA THR A 22 7.57 6.63 8.88
C THR A 22 8.83 7.50 8.88
N THR A 23 9.82 7.21 8.04
CA THR A 23 11.07 7.98 7.97
C THR A 23 11.07 8.92 6.76
N ASP A 24 11.66 10.09 6.90
CA ASP A 24 11.80 11.06 5.80
C ASP A 24 13.13 10.92 5.04
N ASP A 25 13.95 9.93 5.38
CA ASP A 25 15.26 9.73 4.75
C ASP A 25 15.13 9.35 3.26
N GLY A 26 15.76 10.15 2.40
CA GLY A 26 15.72 9.99 0.95
C GLY A 26 14.38 10.35 0.29
N TRP A 27 13.39 10.86 1.04
CA TRP A 27 12.09 11.27 0.51
C TRP A 27 12.07 12.76 0.17
N THR A 28 11.51 13.10 -1.00
CA THR A 28 11.28 14.48 -1.43
C THR A 28 9.79 14.77 -1.45
N VAL A 29 9.32 15.72 -0.64
CA VAL A 29 7.91 16.13 -0.61
C VAL A 29 7.59 16.92 -1.88
N CYS A 30 6.59 16.48 -2.61
CA CYS A 30 6.10 17.16 -3.83
C CYS A 30 4.69 17.77 -3.65
N TYR A 31 3.96 17.38 -2.60
CA TYR A 31 2.66 17.95 -2.24
C TYR A 31 2.45 17.87 -0.72
N ASP A 32 1.91 18.92 -0.12
CA ASP A 32 1.61 18.97 1.32
C ASP A 32 0.49 19.98 1.60
N LYS A 33 -0.77 19.52 1.52
CA LYS A 33 -1.97 20.34 1.76
C LYS A 33 -3.14 19.48 2.23
N SER A 34 -4.07 20.08 2.98
CA SER A 34 -5.36 19.46 3.35
C SER A 34 -5.23 18.08 3.99
N ALA A 35 -4.33 17.93 4.97
CA ALA A 35 -4.05 16.66 5.65
C ALA A 35 -3.55 15.53 4.72
N CYS A 36 -3.13 15.86 3.49
CA CYS A 36 -2.57 14.94 2.52
C CYS A 36 -1.15 15.41 2.14
N ARG A 37 -0.19 14.50 2.28
CA ARG A 37 1.22 14.71 1.94
C ARG A 37 1.67 13.65 0.95
N VAL A 38 2.24 14.08 -0.16
CA VAL A 38 2.83 13.22 -1.18
C VAL A 38 4.33 13.45 -1.25
N ALA A 39 5.08 12.36 -1.19
CA ALA A 39 6.53 12.36 -1.33
C ALA A 39 6.99 11.32 -2.34
N THR A 40 8.14 11.56 -2.97
CA THR A 40 8.76 10.65 -3.92
C THR A 40 10.17 10.26 -3.49
N LYS A 41 10.59 9.04 -3.84
CA LYS A 41 11.94 8.52 -3.59
C LYS A 41 12.42 7.72 -4.80
N LYS A 42 13.66 7.99 -5.23
CA LYS A 42 14.31 7.22 -6.30
C LYS A 42 14.60 5.80 -5.79
N ASN A 43 14.40 4.79 -6.64
CA ASN A 43 14.84 3.42 -6.36
C ASN A 43 15.83 2.94 -7.44
N THR A 44 16.54 1.87 -7.12
CA THR A 44 17.54 1.26 -8.02
C THR A 44 16.95 0.14 -8.89
N LEU A 45 15.67 -0.20 -8.70
CA LEU A 45 15.02 -1.34 -9.36
C LEU A 45 14.38 -0.95 -10.70
N SER A 46 14.01 0.31 -10.89
CA SER A 46 13.31 0.79 -12.07
C SER A 46 13.57 2.28 -12.35
N ALA A 47 13.13 2.75 -13.51
CA ALA A 47 13.14 4.18 -13.85
C ALA A 47 12.01 4.98 -13.18
N PHE A 48 11.10 4.31 -12.46
CA PHE A 48 9.97 4.95 -11.80
C PHE A 48 10.34 5.33 -10.37
N ASP A 49 9.76 6.41 -9.88
CA ASP A 49 9.91 6.83 -8.49
C ASP A 49 8.90 6.10 -7.61
N VAL A 50 9.32 5.74 -6.41
CA VAL A 50 8.39 5.29 -5.38
C VAL A 50 7.59 6.49 -4.91
N VAL A 51 6.26 6.34 -4.83
CA VAL A 51 5.35 7.38 -4.35
C VAL A 51 4.82 6.98 -2.98
N ARG A 52 4.92 7.88 -2.00
CA ARG A 52 4.28 7.75 -0.69
C ARG A 52 3.20 8.80 -0.57
N VAL A 53 1.99 8.36 -0.26
CA VAL A 53 0.85 9.21 0.08
C VAL A 53 0.53 8.99 1.55
N GLN A 54 0.48 10.07 2.33
CA GLN A 54 0.11 10.07 3.73
C GLN A 54 -1.11 10.97 3.93
N SER A 55 -2.16 10.41 4.50
CA SER A 55 -3.40 11.12 4.83
C SER A 55 -3.72 10.99 6.31
N GLU A 56 -4.21 12.06 6.94
CA GLU A 56 -4.63 12.07 8.35
C GLU A 56 -6.16 12.10 8.44
N PHE A 57 -6.72 11.15 9.20
CA PHE A 57 -8.16 11.02 9.45
C PHE A 57 -8.41 11.17 10.94
N ASN A 58 -9.19 12.18 11.34
CA ASN A 58 -9.45 12.51 12.76
C ASN A 58 -10.76 11.93 13.29
N ASP A 59 -11.62 11.47 12.37
CA ASP A 59 -12.99 11.04 12.60
C ASP A 59 -13.22 9.55 12.27
N ILE A 60 -12.16 8.84 11.89
CA ILE A 60 -12.19 7.43 11.48
C ILE A 60 -11.24 6.63 12.37
N SER A 61 -11.70 5.47 12.87
CA SER A 61 -10.84 4.56 13.63
C SER A 61 -9.89 3.78 12.71
N ALA A 62 -8.73 3.39 13.25
CA ALA A 62 -7.78 2.57 12.49
C ALA A 62 -8.37 1.20 12.10
N GLU A 63 -9.24 0.64 12.93
CA GLU A 63 -9.96 -0.62 12.66
C GLU A 63 -10.89 -0.47 11.45
N LEU A 64 -11.71 0.57 11.41
CA LEU A 64 -12.62 0.81 10.29
C LEU A 64 -11.84 1.02 8.98
N LEU A 65 -10.74 1.76 9.02
CA LEU A 65 -9.89 1.96 7.84
C LEU A 65 -9.25 0.64 7.38
N TYR A 66 -8.83 -0.21 8.32
CA TYR A 66 -8.27 -1.53 8.02
C TYR A 66 -9.31 -2.41 7.31
N ASP A 67 -10.54 -2.48 7.82
CA ASP A 67 -11.62 -3.28 7.24
C ASP A 67 -11.98 -2.80 5.82
N VAL A 68 -12.14 -1.49 5.63
CA VAL A 68 -12.47 -0.91 4.30
C VAL A 68 -11.39 -1.23 3.25
N LEU A 69 -10.11 -1.31 3.66
CA LEU A 69 -9.01 -1.65 2.75
C LEU A 69 -8.93 -3.15 2.41
N HIS A 70 -9.38 -4.03 3.32
CA HIS A 70 -9.30 -5.48 3.14
C HIS A 70 -10.59 -6.10 2.58
N ASP A 71 -11.69 -5.36 2.56
CA ASP A 71 -12.96 -5.82 1.97
C ASP A 71 -12.94 -5.63 0.44
N SER A 72 -12.58 -6.71 -0.27
CA SER A 72 -12.49 -6.74 -1.73
C SER A 72 -13.84 -6.52 -2.43
N GLU A 73 -14.95 -6.95 -1.82
CA GLU A 73 -16.30 -6.76 -2.35
C GLU A 73 -16.72 -5.29 -2.21
N PHE A 74 -16.56 -4.73 -1.01
CA PHE A 74 -16.90 -3.34 -0.73
C PHE A 74 -16.05 -2.36 -1.53
N ARG A 75 -14.80 -2.71 -1.86
CA ARG A 75 -13.91 -1.89 -2.69
C ARG A 75 -14.54 -1.47 -4.01
N SER A 76 -15.31 -2.35 -4.65
CA SER A 76 -16.01 -2.07 -5.91
C SER A 76 -17.03 -0.91 -5.82
N THR A 77 -17.47 -0.57 -4.61
CA THR A 77 -18.46 0.49 -4.39
C THR A 77 -17.86 1.89 -4.36
N TRP A 78 -16.55 2.01 -4.06
CA TRP A 78 -15.90 3.31 -3.84
C TRP A 78 -14.64 3.52 -4.68
N ASP A 79 -13.93 2.47 -5.09
CA ASP A 79 -12.76 2.57 -5.97
C ASP A 79 -13.23 2.73 -7.41
N THR A 80 -13.36 3.98 -7.86
CA THR A 80 -13.83 4.29 -9.23
C THR A 80 -12.87 3.82 -10.32
N ALA A 81 -11.63 3.49 -9.97
CA ALA A 81 -10.65 2.95 -10.91
C ALA A 81 -10.78 1.44 -11.04
N MET A 82 -11.44 0.74 -10.12
CA MET A 82 -11.54 -0.72 -10.14
C MET A 82 -12.54 -1.19 -11.20
N LEU A 83 -12.08 -2.04 -12.12
CA LEU A 83 -12.93 -2.72 -13.11
C LEU A 83 -13.38 -4.09 -12.59
N GLU A 84 -12.43 -4.87 -12.06
CA GLU A 84 -12.66 -6.20 -11.52
C GLU A 84 -11.59 -6.52 -10.46
N GLY A 85 -11.96 -7.28 -9.44
CA GLY A 85 -11.02 -7.91 -8.53
C GLY A 85 -11.58 -9.19 -7.91
N ALA A 86 -10.68 -10.10 -7.55
CA ALA A 86 -11.04 -11.39 -7.01
C ALA A 86 -9.90 -11.98 -6.18
N ASP A 87 -10.23 -12.66 -5.10
CA ASP A 87 -9.25 -13.46 -4.34
C ASP A 87 -9.05 -14.81 -5.05
N ILE A 88 -7.82 -15.11 -5.45
CA ILE A 88 -7.50 -16.32 -6.21
C ILE A 88 -7.29 -17.50 -5.26
N CYS A 89 -6.45 -17.32 -4.24
CA CYS A 89 -6.22 -18.33 -3.21
C CYS A 89 -5.57 -17.76 -1.96
N THR A 90 -5.81 -18.43 -0.83
CA THR A 90 -5.13 -18.17 0.44
C THR A 90 -3.86 -19.01 0.54
N VAL A 91 -2.73 -18.37 0.85
CA VAL A 91 -1.42 -19.03 1.04
C VAL A 91 -1.17 -19.30 2.53
N GLN A 92 -1.53 -18.34 3.40
CA GLN A 92 -1.44 -18.39 4.87
C GLN A 92 -2.59 -17.57 5.48
N PRO A 93 -2.86 -17.67 6.80
CA PRO A 93 -3.93 -16.90 7.45
C PRO A 93 -3.88 -15.38 7.21
N ASN A 94 -2.72 -14.84 6.89
CA ASN A 94 -2.45 -13.42 6.65
C ASN A 94 -1.76 -13.17 5.30
N SER A 95 -1.86 -14.10 4.35
CA SER A 95 -1.28 -13.93 3.01
C SER A 95 -2.11 -14.67 1.97
N ASP A 96 -2.51 -13.96 0.94
CA ASP A 96 -3.28 -14.45 -0.20
C ASP A 96 -2.67 -13.95 -1.51
N ILE A 97 -3.24 -14.43 -2.61
CA ILE A 97 -2.97 -13.95 -3.95
C ILE A 97 -4.30 -13.47 -4.53
N GLY A 98 -4.34 -12.20 -4.94
CA GLY A 98 -5.52 -11.56 -5.54
C GLY A 98 -5.29 -11.10 -6.98
N TYR A 99 -6.41 -10.91 -7.69
CA TYR A 99 -6.50 -10.26 -9.00
C TYR A 99 -7.08 -8.86 -8.83
N TYR A 100 -6.54 -7.90 -9.58
CA TYR A 100 -7.06 -6.54 -9.67
C TYR A 100 -6.86 -5.99 -11.09
N SER A 101 -7.88 -5.31 -11.60
CA SER A 101 -7.82 -4.56 -12.87
C SER A 101 -8.39 -3.16 -12.71
N SER A 102 -7.77 -2.20 -13.41
CA SER A 102 -8.14 -0.79 -13.44
C SER A 102 -7.91 -0.14 -14.80
#